data_AF-A0A484MRI3-F1
#
_entry.id   AF-A0A484MRI3-F1
#
_cell.length_a   1.000
_cell.length_b   1.000
_cell.length_c   1.000
_cell.angle_alpha   90.00
_cell.angle_beta   90.00
_cell.angle_gamma   90.00
#
_symmetry.space_group_name_H-M   'P 1'
#
loop_
_entity.id
_entity.type
_entity.pdbx_description
1 polymer ?
#
loop_
_entity_poly.entity_id
_entity_poly.type
_entity_poly.pdbx_seq_one_letter_code
_entity_poly.pdbx_strand_id
1 'polypeptide(L)'
;MNGRNYSSRSVHSLHVGKMRMKLSKGWITKARDSYSGSMQLCGFRGGGNSAAKSLFWQPRKAQSFVLVFDTERERNGALVLARKHALDCNVNLAGPDDDVLL
;
A
#
# COMPACT_ATOMS: atom_id res chain seq x y z
N MET A 1 0.60 11.40 -3.51
CA MET A 1 1.60 10.62 -4.26
C MET A 1 2.97 11.23 -4.01
N ASN A 2 3.97 10.45 -3.60
CA ASN A 2 5.33 10.90 -3.27
C ASN A 2 5.35 12.07 -2.29
N GLY A 3 4.58 11.97 -1.20
CA GLY A 3 4.45 13.04 -0.19
C GLY A 3 3.66 14.28 -0.62
N ARG A 4 3.23 14.38 -1.88
CA ARG A 4 2.41 15.50 -2.38
C ARG A 4 0.93 15.14 -2.43
N ASN A 5 0.08 16.13 -2.15
CA ASN A 5 -1.36 15.99 -2.30
C ASN A 5 -1.72 15.71 -3.77
N TYR A 6 -2.65 14.77 -3.97
CA TYR A 6 -3.14 14.42 -5.28
C TYR A 6 -4.58 14.93 -5.40
N SER A 7 -4.80 15.95 -6.22
CA SER A 7 -6.08 16.68 -6.29
C SER A 7 -7.20 15.92 -7.00
N SER A 8 -6.86 14.89 -7.77
CA SER A 8 -7.86 14.11 -8.52
C SER A 8 -8.58 13.12 -7.60
N ARG A 9 -9.92 13.22 -7.56
CA ARG A 9 -10.83 12.32 -6.84
C ARG A 9 -11.21 11.05 -7.62
N SER A 10 -10.45 10.70 -8.65
CA SER A 10 -10.76 9.52 -9.47
C SER A 10 -10.56 8.23 -8.68
N VAL A 11 -11.48 7.28 -8.85
CA VAL A 11 -11.36 5.92 -8.29
C VAL A 11 -10.17 5.20 -8.92
N HIS A 12 -9.41 4.50 -8.07
CA HIS A 12 -8.30 3.63 -8.46
C HIS A 12 -8.58 2.22 -7.95
N SER A 13 -8.03 1.22 -8.63
CA SER A 13 -8.08 -0.17 -8.18
C SER A 13 -6.71 -0.57 -7.64
N LEU A 14 -6.67 -0.99 -6.37
CA LEU A 14 -5.51 -1.64 -5.78
C LEU A 14 -5.70 -3.16 -5.88
N HIS A 15 -4.88 -3.82 -6.68
CA HIS A 15 -4.86 -5.26 -6.80
C HIS A 15 -3.73 -5.84 -5.94
N VAL A 16 -4.10 -6.70 -4.99
CA VAL A 16 -3.19 -7.43 -4.11
C VAL A 16 -3.11 -8.87 -4.59
N GLY A 17 -2.08 -9.19 -5.39
CA GLY A 17 -1.86 -10.53 -5.93
C GLY A 17 -0.88 -11.33 -5.09
N LYS A 18 -0.77 -12.63 -5.38
CA LYS A 18 0.14 -13.56 -4.67
C LYS A 18 1.61 -13.18 -4.75
N MET A 19 2.06 -12.56 -5.85
CA MET A 19 3.48 -12.22 -6.05
C MET A 19 3.76 -10.71 -6.13
N ARG A 20 2.71 -9.88 -6.27
CA ARG A 20 2.86 -8.46 -6.58
C ARG A 20 1.62 -7.65 -6.22
N MET A 21 1.84 -6.35 -6.02
CA MET A 21 0.78 -5.35 -5.89
C MET A 21 0.74 -4.46 -7.13
N LYS A 22 -0.45 -4.01 -7.52
CA LYS A 22 -0.67 -3.10 -8.65
C LYS A 22 -1.71 -2.05 -8.30
N LEU A 23 -1.41 -0.79 -8.61
CA LEU A 23 -2.36 0.32 -8.58
C LEU A 23 -2.67 0.78 -10.00
N SER A 24 -3.95 0.87 -10.36
CA SER A 24 -4.39 1.35 -11.68
C SER A 24 -5.53 2.35 -11.59
N LYS A 25 -5.60 3.24 -12.59
CA LYS A 25 -6.72 4.14 -12.86
C LYS A 25 -7.30 3.77 -14.22
N GLY A 26 -8.40 3.04 -14.23
CA GLY A 26 -8.89 2.40 -15.46
C GLY A 26 -7.81 1.51 -16.08
N TRP A 27 -7.53 1.70 -17.37
CA TRP A 27 -6.50 0.96 -18.10
C TRP A 27 -5.06 1.38 -17.75
N ILE A 28 -4.86 2.54 -17.14
CA ILE A 28 -3.53 3.09 -16.85
C ILE A 28 -2.98 2.49 -15.56
N THR A 29 -1.79 1.87 -15.63
CA THR A 29 -1.06 1.39 -14.44
C THR A 29 -0.26 2.54 -13.84
N LYS A 30 -0.48 2.84 -12.55
CA LYS A 30 0.23 3.87 -11.79
C LYS A 30 1.49 3.32 -11.10
N ALA A 31 1.39 2.10 -10.59
CA ALA A 31 2.51 1.34 -10.03
C ALA A 31 2.21 -0.16 -10.09
N ARG A 32 3.25 -0.97 -10.22
CA ARG A 32 3.16 -2.43 -10.26
C ARG A 32 4.53 -3.00 -9.91
N ASP A 33 4.63 -3.62 -8.75
CA ASP A 33 5.89 -4.13 -8.24
C ASP A 33 5.67 -5.45 -7.50
N SER A 34 6.62 -6.37 -7.67
CA SER A 34 6.67 -7.61 -6.90
C SER A 34 7.02 -7.32 -5.45
N TYR A 35 6.61 -8.20 -4.53
CA TYR A 35 7.06 -8.08 -3.15
C TYR A 35 8.59 -8.13 -3.09
N SER A 36 9.18 -7.21 -2.32
CA SER A 36 10.63 -7.14 -2.12
C SER A 36 10.92 -6.56 -0.74
N GLY A 37 12.12 -6.80 -0.20
CA GLY A 37 12.54 -6.22 1.08
C GLY A 37 12.64 -4.69 1.08
N SER A 38 12.56 -4.04 -0.09
CA SER A 38 12.52 -2.58 -0.20
C SER A 38 11.10 -1.99 -0.25
N MET A 39 10.08 -2.85 -0.39
CA MET A 39 8.68 -2.44 -0.39
C MET A 39 8.23 -2.18 1.04
N GLN A 40 7.47 -1.11 1.26
CA GLN A 40 6.86 -0.81 2.56
C GLN A 40 5.34 -0.72 2.45
N LEU A 41 4.65 -1.22 3.46
CA LEU A 41 3.18 -1.19 3.56
C LEU A 41 2.73 -1.11 5.03
N CYS A 42 1.98 -0.07 5.36
CA CYS A 42 1.40 0.11 6.69
C CYS A 42 0.13 0.98 6.66
N GLY A 43 -0.57 1.04 7.80
CA GLY A 43 -1.60 2.05 8.00
C GLY A 43 -1.01 3.46 7.88
N PHE A 44 -1.76 4.40 7.30
CA PHE A 44 -1.27 5.77 7.18
C PHE A 44 -1.13 6.41 8.57
N ARG A 45 0.06 6.94 8.87
CA ARG A 45 0.38 7.58 10.15
C ARG A 45 0.13 9.10 10.16
N GLY A 46 -0.28 9.69 9.04
CA GLY A 46 -0.65 11.11 9.02
C GLY A 46 -2.03 11.31 9.65
N GLY A 47 -2.15 12.28 10.55
CA GLY A 47 -3.39 12.56 11.27
C GLY A 47 -4.56 12.98 10.36
N GLY A 48 -5.76 12.99 10.94
CA GLY A 48 -6.99 13.46 10.29
C GLY A 48 -8.06 12.38 10.14
N ASN A 49 -9.28 12.80 9.78
CA ASN A 49 -10.48 11.97 9.80
C ASN A 49 -10.44 10.75 8.86
N SER A 50 -9.56 10.76 7.85
CA SER A 50 -9.41 9.66 6.90
C SER A 50 -8.28 8.70 7.25
N ALA A 51 -7.51 8.95 8.31
CA ALA A 51 -6.33 8.15 8.67
C ALA A 51 -6.67 6.67 8.84
N ALA A 52 -7.78 6.35 9.52
CA ALA A 52 -8.22 4.98 9.74
C ALA A 52 -8.60 4.22 8.46
N LYS A 53 -8.96 4.94 7.38
CA LYS A 53 -9.25 4.37 6.06
C LYS A 53 -8.06 4.43 5.11
N SER A 54 -6.93 4.98 5.56
CA SER A 54 -5.79 5.28 4.71
C SER A 54 -4.66 4.25 4.89
N LEU A 55 -4.04 3.89 3.78
CA LEU A 55 -2.92 2.97 3.70
C LEU A 55 -1.73 3.69 3.07
N PHE A 56 -0.56 3.57 3.68
CA PHE A 56 0.69 3.95 3.04
C PHE A 56 1.27 2.75 2.29
N TRP A 57 1.58 2.94 1.02
CA TRP A 57 2.26 1.94 0.19
C TRP A 57 3.44 2.59 -0.54
N GLN A 58 4.63 2.03 -0.33
CA GLN A 58 5.82 2.37 -1.08
C GLN A 58 6.29 1.14 -1.85
N PRO A 59 5.95 1.01 -3.15
CA PRO A 59 6.42 -0.11 -3.96
C PRO A 59 7.94 -0.20 -4.08
N ARG A 60 8.60 0.96 -4.16
CA ARG A 60 10.06 1.09 -4.34
C ARG A 60 10.55 2.43 -3.82
N LYS A 61 11.87 2.58 -3.69
CA LYS A 61 12.49 3.88 -3.33
C LYS A 61 11.99 5.00 -4.25
N ALA A 62 11.74 6.17 -3.67
CA ALA A 62 11.22 7.36 -4.34
C ALA A 62 9.80 7.28 -4.95
N GLN A 63 9.07 6.17 -4.77
CA GLN A 63 7.68 6.06 -5.21
C GLN A 63 6.76 5.59 -4.07
N SER A 64 5.88 6.47 -3.60
CA SER A 64 4.94 6.19 -2.51
C SER A 64 3.54 6.73 -2.75
N PHE A 65 2.58 6.07 -2.14
CA PHE A 65 1.16 6.35 -2.27
C PHE A 65 0.51 6.35 -0.89
N VAL A 66 -0.41 7.29 -0.69
CA VAL A 66 -1.40 7.21 0.38
C VAL A 66 -2.72 6.93 -0.31
N LEU A 67 -3.30 5.77 -0.01
CA LEU A 67 -4.53 5.26 -0.60
C LEU A 67 -5.63 5.34 0.44
N VAL A 68 -6.72 6.02 0.10
CA VAL A 68 -7.91 6.09 0.96
C VAL A 68 -8.91 5.08 0.44
N PHE A 69 -9.34 4.15 1.30
CA PHE A 69 -10.37 3.15 1.01
C PHE A 69 -11.75 3.69 1.40
N ASP A 70 -12.80 3.06 0.86
CA ASP A 70 -14.18 3.42 1.20
C ASP A 70 -14.48 3.05 2.66
N THR A 71 -13.94 1.92 3.12
CA THR A 71 -14.08 1.43 4.49
C THR A 71 -12.76 1.07 5.16
N GLU A 72 -12.73 1.12 6.50
CA GLU A 72 -11.59 0.65 7.29
C GLU A 72 -11.37 -0.86 7.14
N ARG A 73 -12.47 -1.62 6.95
CA ARG A 73 -12.43 -3.06 6.73
C ARG A 73 -11.68 -3.42 5.46
N GLU A 74 -11.94 -2.73 4.36
CA GLU A 74 -11.22 -2.95 3.10
C GLU A 74 -9.74 -2.58 3.23
N ARG A 75 -9.44 -1.45 3.89
CA ARG A 75 -8.06 -1.04 4.19
C ARG A 75 -7.32 -2.13 4.97
N ASN A 76 -7.94 -2.64 6.03
CA ASN A 76 -7.36 -3.69 6.87
C ASN A 76 -7.22 -5.02 6.12
N GLY A 77 -8.23 -5.41 5.34
CA GLY A 77 -8.19 -6.61 4.52
C GLY A 77 -7.07 -6.58 3.49
N ALA A 78 -6.90 -5.45 2.79
CA ALA A 78 -5.80 -5.26 1.82
C ALA A 78 -4.43 -5.35 2.50
N LEU A 79 -4.26 -4.73 3.67
CA LEU A 79 -3.00 -4.78 4.44
C LEU A 79 -2.65 -6.21 4.87
N VAL A 80 -3.59 -6.92 5.48
CA VAL A 80 -3.37 -8.30 5.96
C VAL A 80 -3.10 -9.24 4.81
N LEU A 81 -3.86 -9.13 3.71
CA LEU A 81 -3.68 -9.97 2.53
C LEU A 81 -2.32 -9.74 1.87
N ALA A 82 -1.89 -8.48 1.73
CA ALA A 82 -0.59 -8.15 1.15
C ALA A 82 0.56 -8.69 2.01
N ARG A 83 0.46 -8.57 3.34
CA ARG A 83 1.45 -9.12 4.27
C ARG A 83 1.53 -10.64 4.20
N LYS A 84 0.39 -11.33 4.13
CA LYS A 84 0.34 -12.77 3.94
C LYS A 84 1.04 -13.19 2.65
N HIS A 85 0.70 -12.56 1.52
CA HIS A 85 1.30 -12.90 0.23
C HIS A 85 2.78 -12.54 0.13
N ALA A 86 3.21 -11.45 0.76
CA ALA A 86 4.63 -11.13 0.88
C ALA A 86 5.38 -12.20 1.69
N LEU A 87 4.80 -12.65 2.82
CA LEU A 87 5.37 -13.71 3.64
C LEU A 87 5.46 -15.03 2.86
N ASP A 88 4.43 -15.39 2.08
CA ASP A 88 4.45 -16.55 1.16
C ASP A 88 5.60 -16.44 0.12
N CYS A 89 6.11 -15.23 -0.15
CA CYS A 89 7.26 -14.96 -1.01
C CYS A 89 8.58 -14.79 -0.24
N ASN A 90 8.62 -15.13 1.05
CA ASN A 90 9.76 -14.89 1.97
C ASN A 90 10.16 -13.41 2.10
N VAL A 91 9.19 -12.50 1.96
CA VAL A 91 9.39 -11.05 2.13
C VAL A 91 8.61 -10.59 3.35
N ASN A 92 9.29 -10.00 4.33
CA ASN A 92 8.59 -9.34 5.42
C ASN A 92 8.16 -7.93 5.01
N LEU A 93 6.86 -7.72 4.89
CA LEU A 93 6.28 -6.45 4.43
C LEU A 93 5.77 -5.62 5.61
N ALA A 94 6.56 -4.61 5.98
CA ALA A 94 6.29 -3.74 7.13
C ALA A 94 6.26 -2.26 6.72
N GLY A 95 5.90 -1.38 7.65
CA GLY A 95 6.00 0.06 7.48
C GLY A 95 7.44 0.56 7.67
N PRO A 96 7.70 1.85 7.40
CA PRO A 96 8.95 2.48 7.81
C PRO A 96 9.09 2.41 9.34
N ASP A 97 10.29 2.05 9.79
CA ASP A 97 10.69 1.98 11.20
C ASP A 97 9.86 1.00 12.06
N ASP A 98 9.13 0.08 11.42
CA ASP A 98 8.53 -1.05 12.14
C ASP A 98 9.67 -2.03 12.50
N ASP A 99 9.82 -2.34 13.78
CA ASP A 99 10.75 -3.38 14.24
C ASP A 99 10.31 -4.72 13.68
N VAL A 100 11.04 -5.18 12.67
CA VAL A 100 10.97 -6.55 12.17
C VAL A 100 11.70 -7.41 13.20
N LEU A 101 11.00 -7.82 14.26
CA LEU A 101 11.50 -8.90 15.11
C LEU A 101 11.65 -10.14 14.22
N LEU A 102 12.91 -10.47 13.93
CA LEU A 102 13.36 -11.68 13.24
C LEU A 102 13.10 -12.91 14.11
#